data_AF-A0A963KYX4-F1
#
_entry.id   AF-A0A963KYX4-F1
#
_cell.length_a   1.000
_cell.length_b   1.000
_cell.length_c   1.000
_cell.angle_alpha   90.00
_cell.angle_beta   90.00
_cell.angle_gamma   90.00
#
_symmetry.space_group_name_H-M   'P 1'
#
loop_
_entity.id
_entity.type
_entity.pdbx_description
1 polymer ?
#
loop_
_entity_poly.entity_id
_entity_poly.type
_entity_poly.pdbx_seq_one_letter_code
_entity_poly.pdbx_strand_id
1 'polypeptide(L)'
;MSKEMRMARAAQSKLNLDDATFFSLTGQLKEAYAKLDGALSQTMRLNADMIDTAQRIGLEPETGQKLFTDFSDCIDTMMVSRQKMVTAHTRATGIRMKTNQAERGTGCWGISDGDAPARPELKSVA
;
A
#
# COMPACT_ATOMS: atom_id res chain seq x y z
N MET A 1 19.67 -13.78 3.37
CA MET A 1 19.49 -15.25 3.44
C MET A 1 20.09 -15.91 2.19
N SER A 2 20.83 -17.03 2.30
CA SER A 2 21.45 -17.69 1.12
C SER A 2 20.40 -18.28 0.16
N LYS A 3 20.76 -18.44 -1.13
CA LYS A 3 19.91 -19.05 -2.16
C LYS A 3 19.49 -20.49 -1.81
N GLU A 4 20.38 -21.25 -1.18
CA GLU A 4 20.15 -22.65 -0.79
C GLU A 4 19.10 -22.78 0.31
N MET A 5 19.14 -21.91 1.33
CA MET A 5 18.13 -21.91 2.41
C MET A 5 16.73 -21.52 1.89
N ARG A 6 16.65 -20.64 0.89
CA ARG A 6 15.39 -20.33 0.18
C ARG A 6 14.82 -21.55 -0.53
N MET A 7 15.67 -22.28 -1.25
CA MET A 7 15.24 -23.46 -1.99
C MET A 7 14.81 -24.60 -1.07
N ALA A 8 15.52 -24.81 0.05
CA ALA A 8 15.16 -25.83 1.04
C ALA A 8 13.79 -25.55 1.68
N ARG A 9 13.48 -24.29 2.02
CA ARG A 9 12.17 -23.90 2.56
C ARG A 9 11.06 -23.95 1.50
N ALA A 10 11.38 -23.55 0.27
CA ALA A 10 10.46 -23.67 -0.87
C ALA A 10 10.03 -25.12 -1.10
N ALA A 11 10.97 -26.07 -0.99
CA ALA A 11 10.70 -27.50 -1.11
C ALA A 11 9.80 -28.06 0.00
N GLN A 12 9.72 -27.39 1.15
CA GLN A 12 8.89 -27.78 2.30
C GLN A 12 7.52 -27.10 2.32
N SER A 13 7.27 -26.13 1.44
CA SER A 13 5.98 -25.40 1.43
C SER A 13 4.88 -26.22 0.78
N LYS A 14 3.72 -26.29 1.45
CA LYS A 14 2.48 -26.88 0.92
C LYS A 14 1.73 -25.94 -0.05
N LEU A 15 2.11 -24.67 -0.11
CA LEU A 15 1.48 -23.65 -0.95
C LEU A 15 2.47 -23.22 -2.04
N ASN A 16 2.19 -23.60 -3.28
CA ASN A 16 3.03 -23.27 -4.43
C ASN A 16 2.47 -22.05 -5.17
N LEU A 17 3.31 -21.05 -5.35
CA LEU A 17 3.08 -19.86 -6.15
C LEU A 17 4.22 -19.79 -7.17
N ASP A 18 3.90 -19.77 -8.46
CA ASP A 18 4.92 -19.65 -9.50
C ASP A 18 5.49 -18.23 -9.58
N ASP A 19 6.67 -18.12 -10.17
CA ASP A 19 7.42 -16.87 -10.25
C ASP A 19 6.68 -15.81 -11.09
N ALA A 20 6.03 -16.20 -12.19
CA ALA A 20 5.33 -15.27 -13.07
C ALA A 20 4.11 -14.66 -12.36
N THR A 21 3.32 -15.48 -11.67
CA THR A 21 2.18 -15.03 -10.86
C THR A 21 2.65 -14.16 -9.70
N PHE A 22 3.74 -14.52 -9.02
CA PHE A 22 4.32 -13.70 -7.95
C PHE A 22 4.72 -12.30 -8.44
N PHE A 23 5.47 -12.21 -9.55
CA PHE A 23 5.91 -10.92 -10.08
C PHE A 23 4.74 -10.10 -10.61
N SER A 24 3.77 -10.73 -11.28
CA SER A 24 2.57 -10.06 -11.79
C SER A 24 1.74 -9.45 -10.66
N LEU A 25 1.40 -10.22 -9.62
CA LEU A 25 0.61 -9.72 -8.49
C LEU A 25 1.35 -8.63 -7.72
N THR A 26 2.65 -8.80 -7.50
CA THR A 26 3.47 -7.78 -6.84
C THR A 26 3.54 -6.50 -7.67
N GLY A 27 3.64 -6.61 -8.99
CA GLY A 27 3.64 -5.47 -9.93
C GLY A 27 2.31 -4.72 -9.92
N GLN A 28 1.19 -5.43 -10.03
CA GLN A 28 -0.14 -4.84 -9.98
C GLN A 28 -0.38 -4.08 -8.66
N LEU A 29 0.12 -4.63 -7.54
CA LEU A 29 -0.01 -3.99 -6.25
C LEU A 29 0.80 -2.69 -6.15
N LYS A 30 2.03 -2.66 -6.70
CA LYS A 30 2.83 -1.42 -6.82
C LYS A 30 2.08 -0.35 -7.59
N GLU A 31 1.56 -0.74 -8.75
CA GLU A 31 0.87 0.17 -9.64
C GLU A 31 -0.39 0.74 -8.99
N ALA A 32 -1.14 -0.10 -8.26
CA ALA A 32 -2.32 0.34 -7.51
C ALA A 32 -1.96 1.35 -6.41
N TYR A 33 -0.88 1.14 -5.64
CA TYR A 33 -0.39 2.13 -4.68
C TYR A 33 0.02 3.44 -5.35
N ALA A 34 0.80 3.37 -6.44
CA ALA A 34 1.24 4.56 -7.17
C ALA A 34 0.05 5.38 -7.71
N LYS A 35 -0.99 4.70 -8.23
CA LYS A 35 -2.22 5.35 -8.70
C LYS A 35 -2.99 6.01 -7.55
N LEU A 36 -3.13 5.32 -6.41
CA LEU A 36 -3.82 5.86 -5.25
C LEU A 36 -3.10 7.07 -4.65
N ASP A 37 -1.77 6.98 -4.50
CA ASP A 37 -0.95 8.07 -3.98
C ASP A 37 -0.94 9.26 -4.94
N GLY A 38 -0.89 9.00 -6.25
CA GLY A 38 -1.03 10.02 -7.30
C GLY A 38 -2.39 10.72 -7.25
N ALA A 39 -3.48 9.98 -7.16
CA ALA A 39 -4.82 10.52 -7.04
C ALA A 39 -4.98 11.37 -5.77
N LEU A 40 -4.47 10.90 -4.62
CA LEU A 40 -4.52 11.65 -3.36
C LEU A 40 -3.78 12.99 -3.48
N SER A 41 -2.57 12.97 -4.06
CA SER A 41 -1.79 14.19 -4.29
C SER A 41 -2.50 15.17 -5.22
N GLN A 42 -3.13 14.68 -6.30
CA GLN A 42 -3.90 15.50 -7.22
C GLN A 42 -5.13 16.12 -6.56
N THR A 43 -5.89 15.35 -5.77
CA THR A 43 -7.06 15.85 -5.06
C THR A 43 -6.69 16.92 -4.02
N MET A 44 -5.58 16.74 -3.29
CA MET A 44 -5.09 17.76 -2.35
C MET A 44 -4.72 19.07 -3.04
N ARG A 45 -4.06 18.99 -4.21
CA ARG A 45 -3.74 20.19 -5.02
C ARG A 45 -5.00 20.85 -5.54
N LEU A 46 -5.95 20.08 -6.06
CA LEU A 46 -7.23 20.60 -6.54
C LEU A 46 -7.96 21.35 -5.42
N ASN A 47 -8.00 20.81 -4.20
CA ASN A 47 -8.65 21.47 -3.08
C ASN A 47 -7.98 22.83 -2.76
N ALA A 48 -6.64 22.89 -2.80
CA ALA A 48 -5.91 24.15 -2.63
C ALA A 48 -6.23 25.16 -3.76
N ASP A 49 -6.18 24.74 -5.01
CA ASP A 49 -6.50 25.59 -6.17
C ASP A 49 -7.94 26.12 -6.12
N MET A 50 -8.87 25.34 -5.59
CA MET A 50 -10.26 25.74 -5.39
C MET A 50 -10.42 26.78 -4.27
N ILE A 51 -9.69 26.63 -3.16
CA ILE A 51 -9.67 27.63 -2.08
C ILE A 51 -9.13 28.96 -2.60
N ASP A 52 -8.00 28.95 -3.29
CA ASP A 52 -7.38 30.14 -3.86
C ASP A 52 -8.30 30.80 -4.91
N THR A 53 -8.95 29.99 -5.74
CA THR A 53 -9.89 30.49 -6.75
C THR A 53 -11.13 31.11 -6.10
N ALA A 54 -11.71 30.48 -5.09
CA ALA A 54 -12.87 31.00 -4.38
C ALA A 54 -12.58 32.35 -3.71
N GLN A 55 -11.40 32.50 -3.10
CA GLN A 55 -10.95 33.77 -2.54
C GLN A 55 -10.81 34.84 -3.63
N ARG A 56 -10.20 34.49 -4.77
CA ARG A 56 -10.00 35.42 -5.88
C ARG A 56 -11.30 35.92 -6.51
N ILE A 57 -12.32 35.07 -6.61
CA ILE A 57 -13.62 35.45 -7.21
C ILE A 57 -14.58 36.08 -6.19
N GLY A 58 -14.21 36.17 -4.91
CA GLY A 58 -15.08 36.68 -3.86
C GLY A 58 -16.28 35.77 -3.60
N LEU A 59 -16.10 34.45 -3.64
CA LEU A 59 -17.17 33.50 -3.35
C LEU A 59 -17.68 33.72 -1.91
N GLU A 60 -19.00 33.74 -1.75
CA GLU A 60 -19.64 33.86 -0.43
C GLU A 60 -19.09 32.81 0.55
N PRO A 61 -18.62 33.21 1.75
CA PRO A 61 -17.92 32.33 2.68
C PRO A 61 -18.69 31.04 3.02
N GLU A 62 -20.00 31.13 3.23
CA GLU A 62 -20.84 29.96 3.58
C GLU A 62 -20.91 28.94 2.43
N THR A 63 -20.95 29.42 1.19
CA THR A 63 -20.96 28.55 0.00
C THR A 63 -19.60 27.87 -0.20
N GLY A 64 -18.52 28.63 -0.01
CA GLY A 64 -17.16 28.08 -0.01
C GLY A 64 -16.95 27.03 1.09
N GLN A 65 -17.41 27.31 2.31
CA GLN A 65 -17.22 26.44 3.46
C GLN A 65 -17.84 25.04 3.27
N LYS A 66 -19.07 24.98 2.72
CA LYS A 66 -19.71 23.70 2.43
C LYS A 66 -18.92 22.92 1.39
N LEU A 67 -18.52 23.58 0.30
CA LEU A 67 -17.75 22.96 -0.77
C LEU A 67 -16.40 22.40 -0.26
N PHE A 68 -15.67 23.17 0.53
CA PHE A 68 -14.36 22.74 1.07
C PHE A 68 -14.50 21.63 2.11
N THR A 69 -15.60 21.60 2.87
CA THR A 69 -15.92 20.49 3.76
C THR A 69 -16.10 19.20 2.96
N ASP A 70 -16.93 19.22 1.91
CA ASP A 70 -17.20 18.05 1.07
C ASP A 70 -15.90 17.53 0.39
N PHE A 71 -15.01 18.43 -0.04
CA PHE A 71 -13.69 18.04 -0.57
C PHE A 71 -12.76 17.44 0.49
N SER A 72 -12.78 17.98 1.70
CA SER A 72 -11.98 17.47 2.80
C SER A 72 -12.43 16.06 3.21
N ASP A 73 -13.73 15.82 3.28
CA ASP A 73 -14.32 14.51 3.55
C ASP A 73 -13.94 13.46 2.48
N CYS A 74 -13.86 13.89 1.23
CA CYS A 74 -13.39 13.04 0.13
C CYS A 74 -11.92 12.64 0.34
N ILE A 75 -11.05 13.59 0.67
CA ILE A 75 -9.62 13.34 0.95
C ILE A 75 -9.47 12.37 2.14
N ASP A 76 -10.24 12.58 3.21
CA ASP A 76 -10.22 11.71 4.39
C ASP A 76 -10.65 10.28 4.04
N THR A 77 -11.68 10.13 3.21
CA THR A 77 -12.12 8.82 2.72
C THR A 77 -11.03 8.12 1.89
N MET A 78 -10.29 8.86 1.08
CA MET A 78 -9.15 8.33 0.32
C MET A 78 -8.02 7.87 1.28
N MET A 79 -7.71 8.65 2.31
CA MET A 79 -6.71 8.28 3.32
C MET A 79 -7.10 7.01 4.10
N VAL A 80 -8.36 6.89 4.52
CA VAL A 80 -8.88 5.69 5.17
C VAL A 80 -8.79 4.48 4.23
N SER A 81 -9.11 4.66 2.96
CA SER A 81 -9.04 3.59 1.95
C SER A 81 -7.60 3.11 1.75
N ARG A 82 -6.65 4.05 1.69
CA ARG A 82 -5.21 3.74 1.67
C ARG A 82 -4.77 2.93 2.88
N GLN A 83 -5.20 3.32 4.08
CA GLN A 83 -4.88 2.60 5.32
C GLN A 83 -5.44 1.16 5.32
N LYS A 84 -6.66 0.99 4.82
CA LYS A 84 -7.27 -0.35 4.65
C LYS A 84 -6.48 -1.20 3.66
N MET A 85 -6.02 -0.60 2.56
CA MET A 85 -5.19 -1.28 1.56
C MET A 85 -3.85 -1.74 2.14
N VAL A 86 -3.17 -0.90 2.93
CA VAL A 86 -1.95 -1.27 3.67
C VAL A 86 -2.21 -2.45 4.60
N THR A 87 -3.31 -2.41 5.36
CA THR A 87 -3.67 -3.51 6.27
C THR A 87 -3.91 -4.83 5.51
N ALA A 88 -4.62 -4.77 4.37
CA ALA A 88 -4.85 -5.93 3.53
C ALA A 88 -3.54 -6.48 2.92
N HIS A 89 -2.65 -5.60 2.48
CA HIS A 89 -1.34 -5.97 1.95
C HIS A 89 -0.46 -6.63 3.02
N THR A 90 -0.47 -6.15 4.27
CA THR A 90 0.25 -6.80 5.37
C THR A 90 -0.25 -8.23 5.59
N ARG A 91 -1.57 -8.45 5.53
CA ARG A 91 -2.17 -9.80 5.62
C ARG A 91 -1.76 -10.68 4.44
N ALA A 92 -1.81 -10.15 3.22
CA ALA A 92 -1.37 -10.85 2.01
C ALA A 92 0.13 -11.23 2.08
N THR A 93 0.96 -10.35 2.63
CA THR A 93 2.38 -10.63 2.89
C THR A 93 2.54 -11.79 3.87
N GLY A 94 1.75 -11.81 4.96
CA GLY A 94 1.73 -12.94 5.90
C GLY A 94 1.38 -14.27 5.23
N ILE A 95 0.42 -14.28 4.31
CA ILE A 95 0.06 -15.47 3.52
C ILE A 95 1.19 -15.87 2.57
N ARG A 96 1.79 -14.90 1.86
CA ARG A 96 2.94 -15.12 0.98
C ARG A 96 4.11 -15.75 1.74
N MET A 97 4.35 -15.37 2.99
CA MET A 97 5.41 -15.97 3.81
C MET A 97 5.19 -17.47 4.12
N LYS A 98 4.01 -18.02 3.83
CA LYS A 98 3.69 -19.45 3.93
C LYS A 98 3.89 -20.19 2.60
N THR A 99 4.09 -19.49 1.47
CA THR A 99 4.33 -20.11 0.15
C THR A 99 5.80 -20.42 -0.09
N ASN A 100 6.09 -21.14 -1.16
CA ASN A 100 7.45 -21.36 -1.67
C ASN A 100 8.18 -20.06 -2.10
N GLN A 101 7.47 -18.92 -2.18
CA GLN A 101 8.03 -17.61 -2.52
C GLN A 101 8.38 -16.78 -1.28
N ALA A 102 8.33 -17.36 -0.07
CA ALA A 102 8.71 -16.69 1.16
C ALA A 102 10.12 -16.07 1.07
N GLU A 103 10.29 -14.88 1.63
CA GLU A 103 11.60 -14.20 1.76
C GLU A 103 12.32 -13.90 0.43
N ARG A 104 11.63 -13.93 -0.73
CA ARG A 104 12.14 -13.40 -2.00
C ARG A 104 12.06 -11.85 -2.12
N GLY A 105 11.75 -11.20 -1.01
CA GLY A 105 11.68 -9.75 -0.82
C GLY A 105 10.87 -9.46 0.45
N THR A 106 11.21 -8.43 1.22
CA THR A 106 10.61 -8.18 2.56
C THR A 106 9.12 -7.83 2.54
N GLY A 107 8.47 -7.70 1.38
CA GLY A 107 7.06 -7.26 1.28
C GLY A 107 6.87 -5.78 1.69
N CYS A 108 7.87 -5.18 2.34
CA CYS A 108 8.02 -3.75 2.52
C CYS A 108 8.84 -3.15 1.38
N TRP A 109 8.33 -2.06 0.83
CA TRP A 109 9.02 -1.22 -0.15
C TRP A 109 10.32 -0.66 0.46
N GLY A 110 11.46 -0.84 -0.23
CA GLY A 110 12.69 -0.08 0.03
C GLY A 110 13.58 -0.55 1.18
N ILE A 111 13.23 -1.60 1.90
CA ILE A 111 14.15 -2.21 2.87
C ILE A 111 15.12 -3.10 2.09
N SER A 112 16.35 -2.62 1.92
CA SER A 112 17.48 -3.46 1.52
C SER A 112 17.57 -4.62 2.52
N ASP A 113 18.00 -5.82 2.09
CA ASP A 113 18.06 -7.01 2.96
C ASP A 113 18.84 -6.79 4.28
N GLY A 114 19.57 -5.68 4.42
CA GLY A 114 20.29 -5.26 5.62
C GLY A 114 19.49 -4.45 6.66
N ASP A 115 18.35 -3.84 6.30
CA ASP A 115 17.62 -2.89 7.17
C ASP A 115 16.28 -3.42 7.69
N ALA A 116 16.00 -4.71 7.51
CA ALA A 116 14.74 -5.29 7.95
C ALA A 116 14.69 -5.34 9.50
N PRO A 117 13.70 -4.73 10.16
CA PRO A 117 13.54 -4.87 11.60
C PRO A 117 13.39 -6.35 11.96
N ALA A 118 13.95 -6.73 13.11
CA ALA A 118 13.98 -8.10 13.58
C ALA A 118 12.61 -8.78 13.47
N ARG A 119 12.62 -10.01 12.96
CA ARG A 119 11.45 -10.82 12.65
C ARG A 119 10.50 -10.88 13.86
N PRO A 120 9.21 -10.50 13.74
CA PRO A 120 8.24 -10.93 14.74
C PRO A 120 8.13 -12.46 14.68
N GLU A 121 8.33 -13.12 15.81
CA GLU A 121 8.15 -14.57 15.95
C GLU A 121 6.71 -14.94 15.57
N LEU A 122 6.54 -15.42 14.34
CA LEU A 122 5.26 -15.96 13.89
C LEU A 122 5.07 -17.32 14.57
N LYS A 123 4.39 -17.31 15.72
CA LYS A 123 3.88 -18.54 16.36
C LYS A 123 3.05 -19.31 15.33
N SER A 124 3.37 -20.59 15.14
CA SER A 124 2.57 -21.48 14.30
C SER A 124 1.18 -21.58 14.91
N VAL A 125 0.15 -21.23 14.15
CA VAL A 125 -1.22 -21.58 14.50
C VAL A 125 -1.40 -23.03 14.08
N ALA A 126 -1.40 -23.92 15.08
CA ALA A 126 -1.81 -25.31 14.95
C ALA A 126 -3.33 -25.38 14.75
#